data_AF-A0A0R1ZPJ0-F1
#
_entry.id   AF-A0A0R1ZPJ0-F1
#
_cell.length_a   1.000
_cell.length_b   1.000
_cell.length_c   1.000
_cell.angle_alpha   90.00
_cell.angle_beta   90.00
_cell.angle_gamma   90.00
#
_symmetry.space_group_name_H-M   'P 1'
#
loop_
_entity.id
_entity.type
_entity.pdbx_description
1 polymer ?
#
loop_
_entity_poly.entity_id
_entity_poly.type
_entity_poly.pdbx_seq_one_letter_code
_entity_poly.pdbx_strand_id
1 'polypeptide(L)' 'MKYIKTHPTKYTHALIIFDWLLTISILAAIVVDFFAVPILNFVIYTFGVVVLIVTTTLLILDWLTRK' A
#
# COMPACT_ATOMS: atom_id res chain seq x y z
N MET A 1 21.80 7.56 -22.00
CA MET A 1 20.61 7.29 -21.15
C MET A 1 20.06 8.61 -20.65
N LYS A 2 18.91 9.04 -21.17
CA LYS A 2 18.25 10.28 -20.74
C LYS A 2 17.59 9.98 -19.40
N TYR A 3 18.08 10.56 -18.31
CA TYR A 3 17.44 10.44 -17.00
C TYR A 3 16.02 11.01 -17.14
N ILE A 4 15.03 10.13 -17.21
CA ILE A 4 13.64 10.51 -17.01
C ILE A 4 13.60 10.96 -15.55
N LYS A 5 13.72 12.27 -15.31
CA LYS A 5 13.30 12.85 -14.04
C LYS A 5 11.82 12.58 -13.96
N THR A 6 11.45 11.47 -13.31
CA THR A 6 10.10 11.17 -12.90
C THR A 6 9.69 12.29 -11.96
N HIS A 7 9.14 13.36 -12.53
CA HIS A 7 8.54 14.42 -11.74
C HIS A 7 7.53 13.76 -10.79
N PRO A 8 7.56 14.09 -9.49
CA PRO A 8 6.59 13.56 -8.55
C PRO A 8 5.21 13.99 -9.04
N THR A 9 4.38 13.01 -9.37
CA THR A 9 2.99 13.24 -9.72
C THR A 9 2.20 13.53 -8.46
N LYS A 10 0.98 14.03 -8.64
CA LYS A 10 0.02 14.24 -7.55
C LYS A 10 -0.20 12.99 -6.69
N TYR A 11 0.02 11.80 -7.24
CA TYR A 11 -0.20 10.51 -6.57
C TYR A 11 1.04 9.95 -5.88
N THR A 12 2.24 10.48 -6.16
CA THR A 12 3.51 9.95 -5.62
C THR A 12 3.54 10.01 -4.08
N HIS A 13 3.05 11.10 -3.48
CA HIS A 13 2.96 11.21 -2.01
C HIS A 13 1.94 10.24 -1.40
N ALA A 14 0.77 10.08 -2.04
CA ALA A 14 -0.24 9.14 -1.59
C ALA A 14 0.29 7.70 -1.66
N LEU A 15 1.01 7.35 -2.73
CA LEU A 15 1.64 6.05 -2.90
C LEU A 15 2.61 5.71 -1.76
N ILE A 16 3.47 6.65 -1.38
CA ILE A 16 4.44 6.47 -0.28
C ILE A 16 3.72 6.24 1.06
N ILE A 17 2.64 6.99 1.32
CA ILE A 17 1.85 6.82 2.55
C ILE A 17 1.18 5.44 2.58
N PHE A 18 0.59 5.03 1.45
CA PHE A 18 -0.08 3.74 1.33
C PHE A 18 0.89 2.55 1.40
N ASP A 19 2.10 2.70 0.88
CA ASP A 19 3.18 1.70 0.98
C ASP A 19 3.64 1.50 2.44
N TRP A 20 3.77 2.61 3.19
CA TRP A 20 4.02 2.58 4.62
C TRP A 20 2.90 1.89 5.40
N LEU A 21 1.64 2.21 5.08
CA LEU A 21 0.46 1.57 5.68
C LEU A 21 0.39 0.07 5.40
N LEU A 22 0.74 -0.35 4.17
CA LEU A 22 0.79 -1.76 3.79
C LEU A 22 1.86 -2.50 4.61
N THR A 23 3.05 -1.90 4.74
CA THR A 23 4.15 -2.47 5.52
C THR A 23 3.78 -2.63 7.00
N ILE A 24 3.14 -1.61 7.60
CA ILE A 24 2.65 -1.67 8.99
C ILE A 24 1.59 -2.76 9.13
N SER A 25 0.68 -2.90 8.16
CA SER A 25 -0.40 -3.90 8.19
C SER A 25 0.16 -5.32 8.15
N ILE A 26 1.21 -5.57 7.36
CA ILE A 26 1.90 -6.87 7.31
C ILE A 26 2.59 -7.17 8.65
N LEU A 27 3.26 -6.19 9.24
CA LEU A 27 3.88 -6.32 10.57
C LEU A 27 2.84 -6.62 11.65
N ALA A 28 1.71 -5.91 11.63
CA ALA A 28 0.61 -6.17 12.55
C ALA A 28 0.02 -7.57 12.35
N ALA A 29 -0.13 -8.02 11.11
CA ALA A 29 -0.61 -9.37 10.80
C ALA A 29 0.29 -10.43 11.41
N ILE A 30 1.62 -10.32 11.22
CA ILE A 30 2.60 -11.24 11.79
C ILE A 30 2.51 -11.30 13.32
N VAL A 31 2.37 -10.14 13.97
CA VAL A 31 2.22 -10.08 15.44
C VAL A 31 0.91 -10.72 15.89
N VAL A 32 -0.20 -10.45 15.19
CA VAL A 32 -1.51 -11.00 15.55
C VAL A 32 -1.61 -12.51 15.28
N ASP A 33 -0.98 -12.99 14.21
CA ASP A 33 -0.78 -14.40 13.94
C ASP A 33 0.01 -15.07 15.07
N PHE A 34 1.05 -14.40 15.59
CA PHE A 34 1.84 -14.90 16.71
C PHE A 34 1.01 -15.05 18.01
N PHE A 35 0.10 -14.12 18.28
CA PHE A 35 -0.80 -14.20 19.44
C PHE A 35 -2.06 -15.04 19.20
N ALA A 36 -2.22 -15.64 18.01
CA ALA A 36 -3.35 -16.48 17.63
C ALA A 36 -4.73 -15.83 17.91
N VAL A 37 -4.88 -14.54 17.62
CA VAL A 37 -6.14 -13.80 17.84
C VAL A 37 -6.94 -13.75 16.53
N PRO A 38 -7.88 -14.70 16.28
CA PRO A 38 -8.49 -14.90 14.96
C PRO A 38 -9.35 -13.71 14.49
N ILE A 39 -10.02 -13.03 15.42
CA ILE A 39 -10.86 -11.87 15.12
C ILE A 39 -10.01 -10.71 14.62
N LEU A 40 -8.90 -10.43 15.32
CA LEU A 40 -8.01 -9.35 14.98
C LEU A 40 -7.29 -9.63 13.66
N ASN A 41 -7.03 -10.90 13.38
CA ASN A 41 -6.45 -11.35 12.13
C ASN A 41 -7.37 -11.09 10.94
N PHE A 42 -8.66 -11.43 11.07
CA PHE A 42 -9.66 -11.14 10.04
C PHE A 42 -9.75 -9.63 9.71
N VAL A 43 -9.70 -8.77 10.74
CA VAL A 43 -9.72 -7.31 10.56
C VAL A 43 -8.48 -6.83 9.81
N ILE A 44 -7.29 -7.32 10.19
CA ILE A 44 -6.03 -6.91 9.55
C ILE A 44 -5.95 -7.39 8.10
N TYR A 45 -6.36 -8.62 7.81
CA TYR A 45 -6.42 -9.12 6.43
C TYR A 45 -7.38 -8.30 5.58
N THR A 46 -8.58 -8.01 6.10
CA THR A 46 -9.57 -7.19 5.38
C THR A 46 -9.02 -5.80 5.10
N PHE A 47 -8.38 -5.18 6.09
CA PHE A 47 -7.74 -3.88 5.95
C PHE A 47 -6.59 -3.92 4.92
N GLY A 48 -5.73 -4.93 4.99
CA GLY A 48 -4.62 -5.13 4.05
C GLY A 48 -5.09 -5.27 2.60
N VAL A 49 -6.19 -6.00 2.36
CA VAL A 49 -6.79 -6.12 1.01
C VAL A 49 -7.27 -4.76 0.49
N VAL A 50 -7.94 -3.96 1.33
CA VAL A 50 -8.40 -2.61 0.94
C VAL A 50 -7.22 -1.71 0.60
N VAL A 51 -6.18 -1.71 1.44
CA VAL A 51 -4.95 -0.95 1.19
C VAL A 51 -4.32 -1.38 -0.13
N LEU A 52 -4.23 -2.67 -0.41
CA LEU A 52 -3.64 -3.20 -1.64
C LEU A 52 -4.43 -2.78 -2.89
N ILE A 53 -5.76 -2.80 -2.85
CA ILE A 53 -6.61 -2.31 -3.95
C ILE A 53 -6.38 -0.82 -4.20
N VAL A 54 -6.33 -0.02 -3.13
CA VAL A 54 -6.13 1.43 -3.25
C VAL A 54 -4.74 1.74 -3.79
N THR A 55 -3.69 1.10 -3.27
CA THR A 55 -2.31 1.25 -3.78
C THR A 55 -2.21 0.88 -5.25
N THR A 56 -2.83 -0.22 -5.67
CA THR A 56 -2.85 -0.65 -7.08
C THR A 56 -3.57 0.36 -7.96
N THR A 57 -4.70 0.90 -7.49
CA THR A 57 -5.45 1.94 -8.22
C THR A 57 -4.64 3.22 -8.35
N LEU A 58 -3.96 3.65 -7.27
CA LEU A 58 -3.08 4.81 -7.28
C LEU A 58 -1.87 4.61 -8.20
N LEU A 59 -1.30 3.40 -8.24
CA LEU A 59 -0.22 3.02 -9.17
C LEU A 59 -0.67 3.12 -10.63
N ILE A 60 -1.88 2.64 -10.94
CA ILE A 60 -2.45 2.72 -12.29
C ILE A 60 -2.69 4.18 -12.68
N LEU A 61 -3.29 4.98 -11.78
CA LEU A 61 -3.52 6.40 -12.01
C LEU A 61 -2.20 7.16 -12.20
N ASP A 62 -1.19 6.88 -11.36
CA ASP A 62 0.15 7.44 -11.49
C ASP A 62 0.74 7.15 -12.87
N TRP A 63 0.70 5.88 -13.29
CA TRP A 63 1.20 5.46 -14.61
C TRP A 63 0.46 6.12 -15.77
N LEU A 64 -0.87 6.25 -15.68
CA LEU A 64 -1.68 6.94 -16.69
C LEU A 64 -1.33 8.42 -16.77
N THR A 65 -1.06 9.09 -15.65
CA THR A 65 -0.68 10.52 -15.65
C THR A 65 0.74 10.81 -16.12
N ARG A 66 1.60 9.79 -16.21
CA ARG A 66 2.98 9.92 -16.72
C ARG A 66 3.10 9.64 -18.23
N LYS A 67 2.03 9.20 -18.88
CA LYS A 67 1.93 9.04 -20.35
C LYS A 67 1.51 10.34 -21.01
#